data_AF-N8ZGR9-F1
#
_entry.id   AF-N8ZGR9-F1
#
_cell.length_a   1.000
_cell.length_b   1.000
_cell.length_c   1.000
_cell.angle_alpha   90.00
_cell.angle_beta   90.00
_cell.angle_gamma   90.00
#
_symmetry.space_group_name_H-M   'P 1'
#
loop_
_entity.id
_entity.type
_entity.pdbx_description
1 polymer ?
#
loop_
_entity_poly.entity_id
_entity_poly.type
_entity_poly.pdbx_seq_one_letter_code
_entity_poly.pdbx_strand_id
1 'polypeptide(L)'
;MKKIFLSSLILFLSSSTFAANCSITYKASETLSSAIEKEGFTFDNYEKLCQRLKQNNAGVSFSTVSQISPYQTTAAVVISLYPIGKIGMTSATTNWIRYDESRTTNAQKSTLYGVAMAGLNDLADDKNQLALMLKQVSEIRTGIK
;
A
#
# COMPACT_ATOMS: atom_id res chain seq x y z
N MET A 1 36.32 2.78 -50.36
CA MET A 1 35.76 3.66 -49.31
C MET A 1 34.36 4.10 -49.70
N LYS A 2 33.33 3.64 -48.98
CA LYS A 2 31.93 4.13 -48.88
C LYS A 2 31.17 3.05 -48.09
N LYS A 3 31.01 3.15 -46.78
CA LYS A 3 30.06 3.97 -45.98
C LYS A 3 28.91 3.08 -45.47
N ILE A 4 29.07 2.67 -44.20
CA ILE A 4 28.10 2.74 -43.10
C ILE A 4 26.89 1.78 -43.09
N PHE A 5 26.84 1.02 -41.99
CA PHE A 5 25.74 0.30 -41.34
C PHE A 5 24.36 0.99 -41.39
N LEU A 6 23.28 0.21 -41.31
CA LEU A 6 22.05 0.45 -40.52
C LEU A 6 21.01 -0.59 -40.95
N SER A 7 20.14 -1.16 -40.13
CA SER A 7 20.01 -1.31 -38.68
C SER A 7 18.81 -2.24 -38.51
N SER A 8 18.90 -3.21 -37.62
CA SER A 8 17.82 -4.13 -37.27
C SER A 8 16.59 -3.35 -36.80
N LEU A 9 15.47 -3.48 -37.51
CA LEU A 9 14.18 -2.96 -37.07
C LEU A 9 13.58 -3.94 -36.05
N ILE A 10 14.04 -3.86 -34.80
CA ILE A 10 13.33 -4.48 -33.68
C ILE A 10 12.10 -3.62 -33.44
N LEU A 11 10.94 -4.14 -33.83
CA LEU A 11 9.65 -3.63 -33.40
C LEU A 11 9.55 -3.77 -31.87
N PHE A 12 9.99 -2.74 -31.15
CA PHE A 12 9.52 -2.49 -29.80
C PHE A 12 8.04 -2.13 -29.88
N LEU A 13 7.19 -3.15 -29.91
CA LEU A 13 5.80 -3.02 -29.50
C LEU A 13 5.80 -2.87 -27.97
N SER A 14 6.26 -1.72 -27.48
CA SER A 14 5.91 -1.26 -26.14
C SER A 14 4.47 -0.77 -26.19
N SER A 15 3.51 -1.70 -26.22
CA SER A 15 2.13 -1.39 -25.89
C SER A 15 2.09 -1.04 -24.40
N SER A 16 2.27 0.24 -24.10
CA SER A 16 2.00 0.83 -22.80
C SER A 16 0.49 0.83 -22.58
N THR A 17 -0.10 -0.33 -22.28
CA THR A 17 -1.44 -0.44 -21.71
C THR A 17 -1.37 -0.10 -20.22
N PHE A 18 -1.03 1.16 -19.91
CA PHE A 18 -1.17 1.71 -18.56
C PHE A 18 -2.47 2.49 -18.47
N ALA A 19 -3.50 1.83 -17.93
CA ALA A 19 -4.53 2.36 -17.04
C ALA A 19 -5.69 1.36 -16.97
N ALA A 20 -5.43 0.17 -16.40
CA ALA A 20 -6.51 -0.57 -15.78
C ALA A 20 -6.67 0.03 -14.38
N ASN A 21 -7.83 0.62 -14.08
CA ASN A 21 -8.24 1.11 -12.76
C ASN A 21 -7.86 0.09 -11.67
N CYS A 22 -6.67 0.21 -11.09
CA CYS A 22 -6.20 -0.70 -10.08
C CYS A 22 -6.90 -0.32 -8.77
N SER A 23 -7.37 -1.31 -8.02
CA SER A 23 -7.96 -1.12 -6.70
C SER A 23 -7.23 -2.00 -5.69
N ILE A 24 -6.85 -1.41 -4.56
CA ILE A 24 -6.22 -2.14 -3.45
C ILE A 24 -7.32 -2.84 -2.66
N THR A 25 -7.30 -4.17 -2.63
CA THR A 25 -8.12 -4.95 -1.69
C THR A 25 -7.58 -4.77 -0.27
N TYR A 26 -8.44 -4.42 0.68
CA TYR A 26 -7.99 -4.14 2.04
C TYR A 26 -8.91 -4.64 3.15
N LYS A 27 -8.37 -4.69 4.37
CA LYS A 27 -9.09 -4.89 5.63
C LYS A 27 -8.72 -3.77 6.58
N ALA A 28 -9.70 -3.07 7.14
CA ALA A 28 -9.48 -1.97 8.08
C ALA A 28 -10.63 -1.92 9.11
N SER A 29 -10.46 -1.08 10.14
CA SER A 29 -11.55 -0.70 11.03
C SER A 29 -12.63 0.08 10.26
N GLU A 30 -13.88 0.04 10.72
CA GLU A 30 -15.01 0.74 10.08
C GLU A 30 -14.73 2.23 9.84
N THR A 31 -14.11 2.90 10.82
CA THR A 31 -13.70 4.31 10.72
C THR A 31 -12.74 4.55 9.56
N LEU A 32 -11.70 3.72 9.41
CA LEU A 32 -10.72 3.89 8.34
C LEU A 32 -11.30 3.45 6.98
N SER A 33 -12.08 2.37 6.93
CA SER A 33 -12.80 1.96 5.72
C SER A 33 -13.71 3.07 5.21
N SER A 34 -14.51 3.69 6.08
CA SER A 34 -15.38 4.81 5.72
C SER A 34 -14.60 6.01 5.16
N ALA A 35 -13.43 6.30 5.74
CA ALA A 35 -12.56 7.37 5.25
C ALA A 35 -11.98 7.05 3.87
N ILE A 36 -11.50 5.82 3.65
CA ILE A 36 -10.98 5.35 2.36
C ILE A 36 -12.08 5.31 1.30
N GLU A 37 -13.30 4.90 1.64
CA GLU A 37 -14.44 4.89 0.70
C GLU A 37 -14.84 6.30 0.28
N LYS A 38 -14.77 7.26 1.20
CA LYS A 38 -15.12 8.66 0.94
C LYS A 38 -14.04 9.40 0.14
N GLU A 39 -12.77 9.22 0.52
CA GLU A 39 -11.65 10.04 0.03
C GLU A 39 -10.80 9.30 -1.02
N GLY A 40 -10.95 7.99 -1.12
CA GLY A 40 -10.09 7.12 -1.93
C GLY A 40 -8.74 6.88 -1.27
N PHE A 41 -7.86 6.19 -1.98
CA PHE A 41 -6.45 6.08 -1.62
C PHE A 41 -5.68 7.27 -2.21
N THR A 42 -5.25 8.21 -1.35
CA THR A 42 -4.56 9.43 -1.80
C THR A 42 -3.09 9.43 -1.36
N PHE A 43 -2.23 8.86 -2.21
CA PHE A 43 -0.78 8.91 -2.03
C PHE A 43 -0.04 8.77 -3.37
N ASP A 44 1.17 9.32 -3.46
CA ASP A 44 1.89 9.52 -4.73
C ASP A 44 2.18 8.20 -5.48
N ASN A 45 2.53 7.14 -4.75
CA ASN A 45 2.93 5.86 -5.34
C ASN A 45 1.80 4.82 -5.42
N TYR A 46 0.54 5.26 -5.48
CA TYR A 46 -0.64 4.38 -5.51
C TYR A 46 -0.56 3.30 -6.58
N GLU A 47 -0.41 3.69 -7.85
CA GLU A 47 -0.49 2.75 -8.97
C GLU A 47 0.63 1.69 -8.88
N LYS A 48 1.83 2.11 -8.50
CA LYS A 48 2.99 1.25 -8.30
C LYS A 48 2.71 0.19 -7.23
N LEU A 49 2.21 0.59 -6.06
CA LEU A 49 1.87 -0.35 -5.00
C LEU A 49 0.74 -1.27 -5.41
N CYS A 50 -0.33 -0.71 -5.98
CA CYS A 50 -1.51 -1.47 -6.37
C CYS A 50 -1.17 -2.57 -7.39
N GLN A 51 -0.38 -2.25 -8.42
CA GLN A 51 0.04 -3.25 -9.40
C GLN A 51 0.89 -4.36 -8.77
N ARG A 52 1.80 -4.01 -7.85
CA ARG A 52 2.61 -5.01 -7.14
C ARG A 52 1.75 -5.94 -6.29
N LEU A 53 0.78 -5.41 -5.56
CA LEU A 53 -0.15 -6.20 -4.77
C LEU A 53 -1.01 -7.11 -5.65
N LYS A 54 -1.56 -6.58 -6.75
CA LYS A 54 -2.37 -7.32 -7.71
C LYS A 54 -1.59 -8.48 -8.35
N GLN A 55 -0.36 -8.24 -8.80
CA GLN A 55 0.51 -9.25 -9.39
C GLN A 55 0.81 -10.42 -8.43
N ASN A 56 0.80 -10.15 -7.12
CA ASN A 56 1.07 -11.14 -6.08
C ASN A 56 -0.21 -11.67 -5.41
N ASN A 57 -1.39 -11.29 -5.90
CA ASN A 57 -2.69 -11.61 -5.33
C ASN A 57 -2.75 -11.33 -3.81
N ALA A 58 -2.26 -10.15 -3.44
CA ALA A 58 -2.12 -9.68 -2.07
C ALA A 58 -3.11 -8.54 -1.78
N GLY A 59 -3.61 -8.48 -0.55
CA GLY A 59 -4.36 -7.36 0.00
C GLY A 59 -3.63 -6.75 1.19
N VAL A 60 -4.08 -5.57 1.61
CA VAL A 60 -3.50 -4.82 2.74
C VAL A 60 -4.38 -4.95 3.98
N SER A 61 -3.78 -5.26 5.13
CA SER A 61 -4.46 -5.26 6.41
C SER A 61 -3.95 -4.11 7.27
N PHE A 62 -4.87 -3.28 7.76
CA PHE A 62 -4.58 -2.17 8.67
C PHE A 62 -4.98 -2.55 10.08
N SER A 63 -4.00 -2.59 10.98
CA SER A 63 -4.23 -2.59 12.43
C SER A 63 -4.00 -1.17 12.94
N THR A 64 -4.98 -0.60 13.63
CA THR A 64 -4.99 0.84 13.95
C THR A 64 -5.23 1.09 15.43
N VAL A 65 -4.61 2.16 15.94
CA VAL A 65 -4.91 2.71 17.26
C VAL A 65 -4.95 4.23 17.13
N SER A 66 -5.89 4.88 17.81
CA SER A 66 -5.91 6.33 17.89
C SER A 66 -6.47 6.78 19.24
N GLN A 67 -6.02 7.95 19.69
CA GLN A 67 -6.40 8.50 20.98
C GLN A 67 -6.44 10.03 20.88
N ILE A 68 -7.44 10.63 21.52
CA ILE A 68 -7.45 12.06 21.84
C ILE A 68 -6.99 12.19 23.29
N SER A 69 -5.86 12.84 23.50
CA SER A 69 -5.33 13.20 24.82
C SER A 69 -5.62 14.66 25.14
N PRO A 70 -5.37 15.13 26.38
CA PRO A 70 -5.51 16.55 26.72
C PRO A 70 -4.64 17.49 25.86
N TYR A 71 -3.56 17.00 25.27
CA TYR A 71 -2.58 17.80 24.53
C TYR A 71 -2.72 17.68 23.02
N GLN A 72 -3.08 16.49 22.53
CA GLN A 72 -3.08 16.20 21.09
C GLN A 72 -3.93 14.98 20.77
N THR A 73 -4.27 14.86 19.50
CA THR A 73 -4.71 13.61 18.88
C THR A 73 -3.48 12.84 18.39
N THR A 74 -3.45 11.54 18.62
CA THR A 74 -2.42 10.63 18.09
C THR A 74 -3.11 9.49 17.35
N ALA A 75 -2.58 9.10 16.19
CA ALA A 75 -2.98 7.89 15.49
C ALA A 75 -1.75 7.10 15.04
N ALA A 76 -1.83 5.79 15.16
CA ALA A 76 -0.83 4.88 14.64
C ALA A 76 -1.50 3.77 13.81
N VAL A 77 -0.76 3.31 12.81
CA VAL A 77 -1.16 2.24 11.90
C VAL A 77 -0.02 1.24 11.77
N VAL A 78 -0.38 -0.02 11.75
CA VAL A 78 0.47 -1.15 11.41
C VAL A 78 -0.13 -1.77 10.16
N ILE A 79 0.68 -1.87 9.11
CA ILE A 79 0.28 -2.37 7.81
C ILE A 79 0.96 -3.72 7.59
N SER A 80 0.16 -4.76 7.41
CA SER A 80 0.59 -6.08 6.96
C SER A 80 -0.05 -6.42 5.62
N LEU A 81 0.50 -7.41 4.91
CA LEU A 81 -0.13 -7.95 3.71
C LEU A 81 -0.80 -9.28 4.03
N TYR A 82 -1.81 -9.65 3.24
CA TYR A 82 -2.42 -10.97 3.28
C TYR A 82 -2.65 -11.52 1.87
N PRO A 83 -2.55 -12.85 1.68
CA PRO A 83 -2.96 -13.46 0.43
C PRO A 83 -4.48 -13.44 0.25
N ILE A 84 -4.95 -12.90 -0.87
CA ILE A 84 -6.37 -12.91 -1.20
C ILE A 84 -6.83 -14.37 -1.41
N GLY A 85 -7.95 -14.72 -0.77
CA GLY A 85 -8.55 -16.06 -0.83
C GLY A 85 -7.89 -17.10 0.10
N LYS A 86 -6.96 -16.69 0.98
CA LYS A 86 -6.31 -17.56 1.95
C LYS A 86 -6.28 -16.91 3.34
N ILE A 87 -6.10 -17.73 4.38
CA ILE A 87 -5.96 -17.27 5.76
C ILE A 87 -4.47 -17.04 6.06
N GLY A 88 -4.16 -15.93 6.71
CA GLY A 88 -2.81 -15.57 7.13
C GLY A 88 -2.49 -14.11 6.85
N MET A 89 -1.47 -13.59 7.50
CA MET A 89 -0.91 -12.25 7.30
C MET A 89 0.60 -12.31 7.41
N THR A 90 1.30 -11.38 6.78
CA THR A 90 2.74 -11.23 6.93
C THR A 90 3.11 -10.89 8.37
N SER A 91 4.25 -11.42 8.83
CA SER A 91 4.86 -10.99 10.09
C SER A 91 5.68 -9.71 9.90
N ALA A 92 6.22 -9.51 8.70
CA ALA A 92 6.79 -8.23 8.31
C ALA A 92 5.68 -7.18 8.17
N THR A 93 5.89 -5.99 8.76
CA THR A 93 4.94 -4.88 8.75
C THR A 93 5.63 -3.56 8.43
N THR A 94 4.90 -2.56 7.95
CA THR A 94 5.30 -1.16 8.09
C THR A 94 4.44 -0.49 9.14
N ASN A 95 5.02 0.41 9.94
CA ASN A 95 4.34 1.03 11.06
C ASN A 95 4.54 2.54 10.99
N TRP A 96 3.47 3.30 11.19
CA TRP A 96 3.49 4.75 11.13
C TRP A 96 2.69 5.35 12.28
N ILE A 97 3.16 6.48 12.80
CA ILE A 97 2.50 7.24 13.86
C ILE A 97 2.53 8.73 13.51
N ARG A 98 1.42 9.42 13.74
CA ARG A 98 1.31 10.87 13.60
C ARG A 98 0.47 11.45 14.72
N TYR A 99 0.66 12.74 14.95
CA TYR A 99 -0.14 13.53 15.89
C TYR A 99 -0.69 14.78 15.22
N ASP A 100 -1.74 15.32 15.81
CA ASP A 100 -2.40 16.57 15.45
C ASP A 100 -2.73 17.33 16.75
N GLU A 101 -2.44 18.63 16.80
CA GLU A 101 -2.73 19.48 17.96
C GLU A 101 -4.23 19.64 18.21
N SER A 102 -5.06 19.45 17.18
CA SER A 102 -6.51 19.46 17.29
C SER A 102 -7.01 18.22 18.02
N ARG A 103 -7.85 18.44 19.03
CA ARG A 103 -8.34 17.41 19.97
C ARG A 103 -9.79 17.05 19.72
N THR A 104 -10.13 16.82 18.46
CA THR A 104 -11.50 16.54 18.03
C THR A 104 -11.60 15.16 17.38
N THR A 105 -12.79 14.57 17.40
CA THR A 105 -13.05 13.31 16.67
C THR A 105 -12.79 13.46 15.17
N ASN A 106 -13.00 14.65 14.60
CA ASN A 106 -12.68 14.90 13.20
C ASN A 106 -11.17 14.90 12.95
N ALA A 107 -10.39 15.54 13.83
CA ALA A 107 -8.94 15.48 13.77
C ALA A 107 -8.42 14.05 13.94
N GLN A 108 -9.02 13.25 14.82
CA GLN A 108 -8.68 11.83 14.98
C GLN A 108 -8.92 11.02 13.70
N LYS A 109 -10.08 11.18 13.06
CA LYS A 109 -10.40 10.52 11.79
C LYS A 109 -9.43 10.94 10.68
N SER A 110 -9.19 12.24 10.55
CA SER A 110 -8.27 12.82 9.57
C SER A 110 -6.82 12.33 9.78
N THR A 111 -6.35 12.34 11.03
CA THR A 111 -5.00 11.87 11.40
C THR A 111 -4.86 10.38 11.11
N LEU A 112 -5.88 9.58 11.44
CA LEU A 112 -5.88 8.14 11.17
C LEU A 112 -5.84 7.82 9.67
N TYR A 113 -6.62 8.52 8.86
CA TYR A 113 -6.58 8.38 7.41
C TYR A 113 -5.21 8.81 6.85
N GLY A 114 -4.72 9.98 7.26
CA GLY A 114 -3.44 10.53 6.80
C GLY A 114 -2.25 9.65 7.17
N VAL A 115 -2.22 9.05 8.37
CA VAL A 115 -1.15 8.13 8.77
C VAL A 115 -1.21 6.81 7.99
N ALA A 116 -2.41 6.32 7.65
CA ALA A 116 -2.57 5.14 6.80
C ALA A 116 -2.05 5.39 5.38
N MET A 117 -2.39 6.53 4.76
CA MET A 117 -1.90 6.88 3.42
C MET A 117 -0.39 7.08 3.41
N ALA A 118 0.16 7.73 4.44
CA ALA A 118 1.61 7.87 4.60
C ALA A 118 2.32 6.52 4.68
N GLY A 119 1.78 5.58 5.48
CA GLY A 119 2.35 4.24 5.59
C GLY A 119 2.27 3.43 4.30
N LEU A 120 1.21 3.59 3.50
CA LEU A 120 1.14 2.99 2.17
C LEU A 120 2.17 3.61 1.21
N ASN A 121 2.33 4.93 1.24
CA ASN A 121 3.31 5.60 0.38
C ASN A 121 4.73 5.14 0.68
N ASP A 122 5.06 5.06 1.97
CA ASP A 122 6.35 4.57 2.44
C ASP A 122 6.57 3.10 2.06
N LEU A 123 5.57 2.23 2.26
CA LEU A 123 5.64 0.84 1.81
C LEU A 123 5.83 0.73 0.29
N ALA A 124 5.23 1.62 -0.49
CA ALA A 124 5.39 1.65 -1.93
C ALA A 124 6.82 2.02 -2.36
N ASP A 125 7.55 2.77 -1.53
CA ASP A 125 8.91 3.24 -1.79
C ASP A 125 9.99 2.37 -1.16
N ASP A 126 9.72 1.74 -0.02
CA ASP A 126 10.59 0.74 0.58
C ASP A 126 10.51 -0.59 -0.17
N LYS A 127 11.31 -0.68 -1.23
CA LYS A 127 11.42 -1.86 -2.09
C LYS A 127 11.80 -3.12 -1.31
N ASN A 128 12.62 -3.00 -0.27
CA ASN A 128 13.10 -4.15 0.49
C ASN A 128 12.00 -4.69 1.39
N GLN A 129 11.31 -3.80 2.12
CA GLN A 129 10.22 -4.18 2.98
C GLN A 129 9.05 -4.75 2.18
N LEU A 130 8.67 -4.10 1.08
CA LEU A 130 7.61 -4.62 0.21
C LEU A 130 7.99 -5.98 -0.38
N ALA A 131 9.23 -6.16 -0.86
CA ALA A 131 9.68 -7.44 -1.40
C ALA A 131 9.64 -8.56 -0.34
N LEU A 132 10.05 -8.27 0.90
CA LEU A 132 9.98 -9.20 2.02
C LEU A 132 8.53 -9.61 2.32
N MET A 133 7.63 -8.63 2.43
CA MET A 133 6.21 -8.89 2.70
C MET A 133 5.56 -9.69 1.57
N LEU A 134 5.85 -9.37 0.31
CA LEU A 134 5.32 -10.11 -0.84
C LEU A 134 5.87 -11.54 -0.91
N LYS A 135 7.13 -11.76 -0.53
CA LYS A 135 7.70 -13.10 -0.40
C LYS A 135 6.93 -13.92 0.65
N GLN A 136 6.66 -13.33 1.82
CA GLN A 136 5.85 -13.97 2.86
C GLN A 136 4.43 -14.26 2.40
N VAL A 137 3.79 -13.37 1.62
CA VAL A 137 2.49 -13.65 1.01
C VAL A 137 2.57 -14.90 0.13
N SER A 138 3.61 -15.05 -0.70
CA SER A 138 3.81 -16.24 -1.53
C SER A 138 4.00 -17.50 -0.68
N GLU A 139 4.84 -17.45 0.35
CA GLU A 139 5.09 -18.55 1.31
C GLU A 139 3.79 -19.00 2.00
N ILE A 140 2.97 -18.07 2.48
CA ILE A 140 1.65 -18.38 3.07
C ILE A 140 0.73 -19.06 2.05
N ARG A 141 0.75 -18.65 0.78
CA ARG A 141 -0.11 -19.23 -0.27
C ARG A 141 0.25 -20.67 -0.59
N THR A 142 1.54 -20.99 -0.64
CA THR A 142 2.05 -22.31 -1.00
C THR A 142 2.13 -23.25 0.21
N GLY A 143 2.03 -22.72 1.43
CA GLY A 143 2.19 -23.49 2.65
C GLY A 143 3.64 -23.86 2.95
N ILE A 144 4.59 -23.23 2.25
CA ILE A 144 6.03 -23.42 2.46
C ILE A 144 6.46 -22.36 3.47
N LYS A 145 6.94 -22.79 4.64
CA LYS A 145 7.55 -21.94 5.66
C LYS A 145 9.06 -21.86 5.48
#